data_AF-A0A937YTJ1-F1
#
_entry.id   AF-A0A937YTJ1-F1
#
_cell.length_a   1.000
_cell.length_b   1.000
_cell.length_c   1.000
_cell.angle_alpha   90.00
_cell.angle_beta   90.00
_cell.angle_gamma   90.00
#
_symmetry.space_group_name_H-M   'P 1'
#
loop_
_entity.id
_entity.type
_entity.pdbx_description
1 polymer ?
#
loop_
_entity_poly.entity_id
_entity_poly.type
_entity_poly.pdbx_seq_one_letter_code
_entity_poly.pdbx_strand_id
1 'polypeptide(L)' 'MFGGPGGEAPAYADYFLFGTLQFPRLGSPRELLAADDPVHRWREQVSGLFRNLGDRFPRHPRA' A
#
# COMPACT_ATOMS: atom_id res chain seq x y z
N MET A 1 -7.13 15.71 -14.62
CA MET A 1 -6.08 14.75 -14.99
C MET A 1 -5.27 14.40 -13.74
N PHE A 2 -5.85 13.61 -12.84
CA PHE A 2 -5.18 13.02 -11.68
C PHE A 2 -5.86 11.67 -11.48
N GLY A 3 -5.27 10.62 -12.04
CA GLY A 3 -5.91 9.30 -12.19
C GLY A 3 -6.02 8.57 -10.86
N GLY A 4 -7.23 8.11 -10.55
CA GLY A 4 -7.51 7.05 -9.57
C GLY A 4 -7.52 5.66 -10.24
N PRO A 5 -7.87 4.61 -9.49
CA PRO A 5 -7.38 3.26 -9.74
C PRO A 5 -8.08 2.58 -10.93
N GLY A 6 -7.31 2.21 -11.97
CA GLY A 6 -7.84 1.42 -13.08
C GLY A 6 -7.01 1.28 -14.36
N GLY A 7 -5.92 2.04 -14.57
CA GLY A 7 -5.15 1.85 -15.82
C GLY A 7 -4.04 2.84 -16.13
N GLU A 8 -3.86 3.89 -15.34
CA GLU A 8 -2.76 4.84 -15.50
C GLU A 8 -1.74 4.63 -14.37
N ALA A 9 -0.45 4.85 -14.63
CA ALA A 9 0.60 4.71 -13.61
C ALA A 9 0.26 5.58 -12.38
N PRO A 10 0.57 5.15 -11.14
CA PRO A 10 0.21 5.90 -9.95
C PRO A 10 0.79 7.32 -9.98
N ALA A 11 -0.02 8.29 -9.60
CA ALA A 11 0.36 9.67 -9.48
C ALA A 11 1.17 9.90 -8.20
N TYR A 12 1.75 11.10 -8.05
CA TYR A 12 2.52 11.42 -6.85
C TYR A 12 1.69 11.28 -5.55
N ALA A 13 0.40 11.62 -5.60
CA ALA A 13 -0.51 11.48 -4.48
C ALA A 13 -0.65 10.01 -4.00
N ASP A 14 -0.58 9.04 -4.91
CA ASP A 14 -0.65 7.63 -4.56
C ASP A 14 0.52 7.22 -3.65
N TYR A 15 1.73 7.69 -3.93
CA TYR A 15 2.91 7.37 -3.12
C TYR A 15 2.85 8.03 -1.74
N PHE A 16 2.27 9.24 -1.62
CA PHE A 16 2.07 9.89 -0.33
C PHE A 16 1.12 9.07 0.56
N LEU A 17 -0.07 8.73 0.03
CA LEU A 17 -1.06 7.92 0.74
C LEU A 17 -0.53 6.52 1.04
N PHE A 18 0.18 5.91 0.09
CA PHE A 18 0.82 4.61 0.28
C PHE A 18 1.81 4.65 1.45
N GLY A 19 2.69 5.67 1.50
CA GLY A 19 3.64 5.84 2.61
C GLY A 19 2.95 5.93 3.97
N THR A 20 1.83 6.66 4.05
CA THR A 20 1.02 6.77 5.28
C THR A 20 0.48 5.40 5.76
N LEU A 21 0.09 4.52 4.84
CA LEU A 21 -0.41 3.17 5.17
C LEU A 21 0.70 2.13 5.33
N GLN A 22 1.85 2.34 4.70
CA GLN A 22 3.00 1.44 4.74
C GLN A 22 3.73 1.53 6.08
N PHE A 23 3.79 2.71 6.71
CA PHE A 23 4.38 2.90 8.03
C PHE A 23 3.72 2.01 9.12
N PRO A 24 2.39 2.07 9.36
CA PRO A 24 1.76 1.21 10.36
C PRO A 24 1.80 -0.28 9.98
N ARG A 25 1.78 -0.64 8.69
CA ARG A 25 1.93 -2.04 8.25
C ARG A 25 3.26 -2.68 8.68
N LEU A 26 4.34 -1.90 8.70
CA LEU A 26 5.67 -2.35 9.15
C LEU A 26 5.90 -2.13 10.65
N GLY A 27 5.25 -1.13 11.25
CA GLY A 27 5.49 -0.70 12.62
C GLY A 27 4.47 -1.18 13.66
N SER A 28 3.38 -1.82 13.25
CA SER A 28 2.29 -2.23 14.15
C SER A 28 1.85 -3.67 13.93
N PRO A 29 1.52 -4.42 14.99
CA PRO A 29 0.96 -5.77 14.86
C PRO A 29 -0.46 -5.76 14.26
N ARG A 30 -1.18 -4.63 14.31
CA ARG A 30 -2.57 -4.51 13.83
C ARG A 30 -2.61 -4.23 12.33
N GLU A 31 -3.55 -4.88 11.65
CA GLU A 31 -3.92 -4.54 10.27
C GLU A 31 -4.97 -3.41 10.28
N LEU A 32 -4.73 -2.33 9.52
CA LEU A 32 -5.65 -1.20 9.47
C LEU A 32 -6.72 -1.32 8.38
N LEU A 33 -6.48 -2.14 7.35
CA LEU A 33 -7.38 -2.31 6.22
C LEU A 33 -7.94 -3.73 6.20
N ALA A 34 -9.26 -3.86 6.05
CA ALA A 34 -9.87 -5.17 5.83
C ALA A 34 -9.43 -5.74 4.47
N ALA A 35 -9.39 -7.06 4.34
CA ALA A 35 -8.90 -7.72 3.12
C ALA A 35 -9.77 -7.44 1.89
N ASP A 36 -11.06 -7.17 2.10
CA ASP A 36 -12.06 -6.83 1.10
C ASP A 36 -12.19 -5.32 0.84
N ASP A 37 -11.43 -4.49 1.55
CA ASP A 37 -11.43 -3.04 1.35
C ASP A 37 -10.79 -2.68 -0.02
N PRO A 38 -11.43 -1.85 -0.86
CA PRO A 38 -10.84 -1.40 -2.12
C PRO A 38 -9.48 -0.69 -1.94
N VAL A 39 -9.26 -0.01 -0.81
CA VAL A 39 -7.98 0.62 -0.47
C VAL A 39 -6.91 -0.43 -0.19
N HIS A 40 -7.28 -1.57 0.39
CA HIS A 40 -6.34 -2.70 0.56
C HIS A 40 -5.84 -3.16 -0.81
N ARG A 41 -6.75 -3.39 -1.77
CA ARG A 41 -6.37 -3.79 -3.14
C ARG A 41 -5.46 -2.77 -3.83
N TRP A 42 -5.80 -1.48 -3.75
CA TRP A 42 -4.97 -0.42 -4.32
C TRP A 42 -3.58 -0.38 -3.67
N ARG A 43 -3.48 -0.51 -2.34
CA ARG A 43 -2.21 -0.55 -1.62
C ARG A 43 -1.31 -1.68 -2.10
N GLU A 44 -1.86 -2.89 -2.27
CA GLU A 44 -1.09 -4.04 -2.77
C GLU A 44 -0.58 -3.82 -4.21
N GLN A 45 -1.37 -3.15 -5.06
CA GLN A 45 -0.93 -2.77 -6.41
C GLN A 45 0.27 -1.81 -6.38
N VAL A 46 0.20 -0.77 -5.53
CA VAL A 46 1.31 0.20 -5.37
C VAL A 46 2.54 -0.46 -4.71
N SER A 47 2.34 -1.33 -3.73
CA SER A 47 3.42 -2.05 -3.03
C SER A 47 4.25 -2.94 -3.97
N GLY A 48 3.59 -3.54 -4.96
CA GLY A 48 4.22 -4.38 -5.98
C GLY A 48 5.12 -3.65 -6.97
N LEU A 49 5.09 -2.31 -7.02
CA LEU A 49 5.87 -1.52 -7.95
C LEU A 49 7.38 -1.55 -7.63
N PHE A 50 8.17 -1.06 -8.59
CA PHE A 50 9.63 -0.90 -8.45
C PHE A 50 10.37 -2.19 -8.06
N ARG A 51 9.98 -3.32 -8.66
CA ARG A 51 10.47 -4.67 -8.30
C ARG A 51 10.10 -5.02 -6.86
N ASN A 52 8.83 -4.84 -6.51
CA ASN A 52 8.25 -5.22 -5.22
C ASN A 52 8.92 -4.51 -4.02
N LEU A 53 9.30 -3.23 -4.20
CA LEU A 53 10.04 -2.50 -3.17
C LEU A 53 9.23 -2.32 -1.87
N GLY A 54 7.91 -2.11 -1.97
CA GLY A 54 7.02 -1.93 -0.82
C GLY A 54 6.84 -3.19 0.03
N ASP A 55 7.10 -4.36 -0.55
CA ASP A 55 6.97 -5.68 0.10
C ASP A 55 8.30 -6.39 0.34
N ARG A 56 9.42 -5.73 0.02
CA ARG A 56 10.75 -6.30 0.19
C ARG A 56 11.05 -6.70 1.64
N PHE A 57 10.42 -6.03 2.60
CA PHE A 57 10.65 -6.25 4.02
C PHE A 57 9.46 -6.96 4.66
N PRO A 58 9.71 -7.89 5.59
CA PRO A 58 8.65 -8.58 6.29
C PRO A 58 7.83 -7.58 7.12
N ARG A 59 6.51 -7.77 7.11
CA ARG A 59 5.60 -7.03 7.98
C ARG A 59 5.88 -7.29 9.46
N HIS A 60 5.45 -6.38 10.32
CA HIS A 60 5.48 -6.60 11.76
C HIS A 60 4.69 -7.87 12.13
N PRO A 61 5.19 -8.75 13.02
CA PRO A 61 4.44 -9.90 13.49
C PRO A 61 3.05 -9.52 14.01
N ARG A 62 2.02 -10.30 13.65
CA ARG A 62 0.69 -10.18 14.27
C ARG A 62 0.77 -10.70 15.71
N ALA A 63 0.09 -10.01 16.62
CA ALA A 63 -0.11 -10.47 17.99
C ALA A 63 -1.21 -11.54 18.05
#